data_AF-A0A968ZG63-F1
#
_entry.id   AF-A0A968ZG63-F1
#
_cell.length_a   1.000
_cell.length_b   1.000
_cell.length_c   1.000
_cell.angle_alpha   90.00
_cell.angle_beta   90.00
_cell.angle_gamma   90.00
#
_symmetry.space_group_name_H-M   'P 1'
#
loop_
_entity.id
_entity.type
_entity.pdbx_description
1 polymer ?
#
loop_
_entity_poly.entity_id
_entity_poly.type
_entity_poly.pdbx_seq_one_letter_code
_entity_poly.pdbx_strand_id
1 'polypeptide(L)'
;MAPTVIFDPEEIYDFKETLRYYGRVLEKRDRVEELLARYWQRIQKLQQQLDKKLETKTISAIAIGGVGDTFSPLSRERSVNGQVMRDVGLRHSQQPERDPNIPLSLEILSEYDADILFVLTEFLDTKFQQANPEPLFFL
;
A
#
# COMPACT_ATOMS: atom_id res chain seq x y z
N MET A 1 -32.99 -13.91 -10.32
CA MET A 1 -31.58 -13.81 -10.76
C MET A 1 -31.22 -12.33 -10.79
N ALA A 2 -30.03 -11.96 -10.31
CA ALA A 2 -29.49 -10.60 -10.41
C ALA A 2 -28.37 -10.57 -11.45
N PRO A 3 -28.08 -9.43 -12.09
CA PRO A 3 -26.92 -9.30 -12.99
C PRO A 3 -25.62 -9.53 -12.20
N THR A 4 -24.80 -10.47 -12.66
CA THR A 4 -23.46 -10.73 -12.11
C THR A 4 -22.42 -10.26 -13.11
N VAL A 5 -21.48 -9.45 -12.64
CA VAL A 5 -20.35 -8.96 -13.42
C VAL A 5 -19.09 -9.64 -12.92
N ILE A 6 -18.30 -10.21 -13.84
CA ILE A 6 -16.99 -10.80 -13.55
C ILE A 6 -15.94 -9.73 -13.83
N PHE A 7 -15.03 -9.56 -12.88
CA PHE A 7 -13.91 -8.63 -12.94
C PHE A 7 -12.64 -9.40 -12.61
N ASP A 8 -11.62 -9.27 -13.46
CA ASP A 8 -10.29 -9.81 -13.18
C ASP A 8 -9.43 -8.71 -12.54
N PRO A 9 -9.12 -8.80 -11.23
CA PRO A 9 -8.27 -7.83 -10.55
C PRO A 9 -6.81 -7.83 -11.05
N GLU A 10 -6.36 -8.87 -11.76
CA GLU A 10 -5.02 -8.90 -12.33
C GLU A 10 -4.88 -8.08 -13.62
N GLU A 11 -6.00 -7.74 -14.28
CA GLU A 11 -6.00 -6.88 -15.47
C GLU A 11 -5.88 -5.39 -15.14
N ILE A 12 -6.30 -4.97 -13.94
CA ILE A 12 -6.28 -3.57 -13.50
C ILE A 12 -5.63 -3.45 -12.13
N TYR A 13 -4.30 -3.33 -12.11
CA TYR A 13 -3.56 -3.11 -10.87
C TYR A 13 -3.80 -1.72 -10.26
N ASP A 14 -4.12 -0.69 -11.06
CA ASP A 14 -4.38 0.66 -10.52
C ASP A 14 -5.76 0.72 -9.85
N PHE A 15 -5.79 0.96 -8.53
CA PHE A 15 -7.04 1.00 -7.78
C PHE A 15 -7.98 2.11 -8.25
N LYS A 16 -7.45 3.20 -8.84
CA LYS A 16 -8.22 4.31 -9.38
C LYS A 16 -8.98 3.87 -10.62
N GLU A 17 -8.35 3.06 -11.48
CA GLU A 17 -8.99 2.47 -12.66
C GLU A 17 -10.01 1.39 -12.27
N THR A 18 -9.72 0.58 -11.26
CA THR A 18 -10.67 -0.37 -10.68
C THR A 18 -11.91 0.35 -10.13
N LEU A 19 -11.72 1.49 -9.44
CA LEU A 19 -12.83 2.31 -8.97
C LEU A 19 -13.64 2.90 -10.13
N ARG A 20 -13.00 3.37 -11.20
CA ARG A 20 -13.67 3.82 -12.43
C ARG A 20 -14.47 2.71 -13.09
N TYR A 21 -13.93 1.49 -13.14
CA TYR A 21 -14.65 0.33 -13.64
C TYR A 21 -15.95 0.10 -12.86
N TYR A 22 -15.89 0.06 -11.53
CA TYR A 22 -17.09 -0.07 -10.71
C TYR A 22 -18.06 1.11 -10.90
N GLY A 23 -17.54 2.34 -11.05
CA GLY A 23 -18.35 3.51 -11.39
C GLY A 23 -19.09 3.36 -12.72
N ARG A 24 -18.50 2.71 -13.72
CA ARG A 24 -19.17 2.43 -15.00
C ARG A 24 -20.27 1.38 -14.84
N VAL A 25 -19.98 0.29 -14.13
CA VAL A 25 -20.92 -0.83 -13.90
C VAL A 25 -22.13 -0.39 -13.08
N LEU A 26 -21.92 0.46 -12.08
CA LEU A 26 -22.96 0.93 -11.17
C LEU A 26 -23.64 2.23 -11.63
N GLU A 27 -23.28 2.75 -12.81
CA GLU A 27 -23.76 4.03 -13.33
C GLU A 27 -23.50 5.21 -12.37
N LYS A 28 -22.35 5.19 -11.69
CA LYS A 28 -21.89 6.20 -10.72
C LYS A 28 -20.60 6.90 -11.16
N ARG A 29 -20.39 7.07 -12.47
CA ARG A 29 -19.18 7.69 -13.05
C ARG A 29 -18.86 9.05 -12.41
N ASP A 30 -19.83 9.96 -12.34
CA ASP A 30 -19.63 11.30 -11.79
C ASP A 30 -19.20 11.27 -10.32
N ARG A 31 -19.77 10.36 -9.54
CA ARG A 31 -19.43 10.18 -8.12
C ARG A 31 -18.01 9.65 -7.94
N VAL A 32 -17.56 8.78 -8.84
CA VAL A 32 -16.18 8.26 -8.83
C VAL A 32 -15.20 9.38 -9.17
N GLU A 33 -15.45 10.18 -10.20
CA GLU A 33 -14.55 11.28 -10.55
C GLU A 33 -14.51 12.36 -9.45
N GLU A 34 -15.63 12.65 -8.79
CA GLU A 34 -15.65 13.53 -7.62
C GLU A 34 -14.80 12.98 -6.46
N LEU A 35 -14.84 11.65 -6.23
CA LEU A 35 -14.03 11.00 -5.21
C LEU A 35 -12.54 11.02 -5.57
N LEU A 36 -12.20 10.77 -6.83
CA LEU A 36 -10.81 10.82 -7.31
C LEU A 36 -10.26 12.26 -7.32
N ALA A 37 -11.09 13.26 -7.59
CA ALA A 37 -10.70 14.67 -7.44
C ALA A 37 -10.32 15.00 -5.99
N ARG A 38 -11.13 14.56 -5.01
CA ARG A 38 -10.79 14.69 -3.58
C ARG A 38 -9.53 13.94 -3.19
N TYR A 39 -9.31 12.75 -3.76
CA TYR A 39 -8.07 12.00 -3.55
C TYR A 39 -6.86 12.82 -4.02
N TRP A 40 -6.88 13.36 -5.24
CA TRP A 40 -5.79 14.16 -5.77
C TRP A 40 -5.55 15.46 -4.97
N GLN A 41 -6.61 16.11 -4.49
CA GLN A 41 -6.47 17.24 -3.56
C GLN A 41 -5.72 16.86 -2.27
N ARG A 42 -5.99 15.67 -1.72
CA ARG A 42 -5.28 15.15 -0.54
C ARG A 42 -3.82 14.83 -0.85
N ILE A 43 -3.55 14.25 -2.02
CA ILE A 43 -2.18 13.97 -2.48
C ILE A 43 -1.39 15.27 -2.62
N GLN A 44 -1.94 16.31 -3.26
CA GLN A 44 -1.29 17.61 -3.39
C GLN A 44 -1.01 18.27 -2.03
N LYS A 45 -1.98 18.22 -1.11
CA LYS A 45 -1.80 18.73 0.24
C LYS A 45 -0.68 17.98 0.98
N LEU A 46 -0.63 16.65 0.83
CA LEU A 46 0.39 15.82 1.45
C LEU A 46 1.78 16.10 0.85
N GLN A 47 1.89 16.21 -0.48
CA GLN A 47 3.11 16.63 -1.17
C GLN A 47 3.68 17.94 -0.60
N GLN A 48 2.84 18.97 -0.48
CA GLN A 48 3.25 20.26 0.08
C GLN A 48 3.75 20.18 1.53
N GLN A 49 3.18 19.26 2.32
CA GLN A 49 3.60 19.04 3.71
C GLN A 49 4.92 18.29 3.82
N LEU A 50 5.27 17.49 2.81
CA LEU A 50 6.42 16.60 2.80
C LEU A 50 7.63 17.14 2.04
N ASP A 51 7.43 18.03 1.06
CA ASP A 51 8.44 18.50 0.08
C ASP A 51 9.84 18.68 0.70
N LYS A 52 9.97 19.56 1.70
CA LYS A 52 11.31 19.83 2.28
C LYS A 52 11.83 18.76 3.24
N LYS A 53 10.96 17.88 3.75
CA LYS A 53 11.33 16.94 4.82
C LYS A 53 11.85 15.61 4.28
N LEU A 54 11.41 15.20 3.09
CA LEU A 54 11.65 13.86 2.55
C LEU A 54 12.35 13.84 1.19
N GLU A 55 12.70 14.98 0.60
CA GLU A 55 13.41 15.09 -0.69
C GLU A 55 14.67 14.21 -0.79
N THR A 56 15.40 14.06 0.32
CA THR A 56 16.63 13.26 0.40
C THR A 56 16.40 11.86 0.96
N LYS A 57 15.19 11.51 1.37
CA LYS A 57 14.86 10.25 2.04
C LYS A 57 14.31 9.22 1.08
N THR A 58 14.83 8.00 1.17
CA THR A 58 14.25 6.84 0.50
C THR A 58 13.29 6.09 1.43
N ILE A 59 12.26 5.51 0.84
CA ILE A 59 11.27 4.73 1.57
C ILE A 59 11.22 3.28 1.05
N SER A 60 10.90 2.35 1.94
CA SER A 60 10.39 1.03 1.56
C SER A 60 9.17 0.70 2.41
N ALA A 61 8.41 -0.32 1.99
CA ALA A 61 7.22 -0.76 2.69
C ALA A 61 7.14 -2.29 2.71
N ILE A 62 6.77 -2.83 3.88
CA ILE A 62 6.54 -4.25 4.10
C ILE A 62 5.22 -4.46 4.83
N ALA A 63 4.63 -5.63 4.66
CA ALA A 63 3.52 -6.11 5.45
C ALA A 63 4.03 -7.16 6.45
N ILE A 64 3.52 -7.12 7.68
CA ILE A 64 3.68 -8.18 8.67
C ILE A 64 2.32 -8.84 8.88
N GLY A 65 2.31 -10.17 8.77
CA GLY A 65 1.12 -11.00 8.92
C GLY A 65 1.29 -12.10 9.96
N GLY A 66 0.18 -12.79 10.22
CA GLY A 66 0.16 -13.94 11.14
C GLY A 66 0.41 -13.53 12.59
N VAL A 67 1.25 -14.29 13.29
CA VAL A 67 1.63 -14.01 14.69
C VAL A 67 2.86 -13.08 14.77
N GLY A 68 3.07 -12.25 13.76
CA GLY A 68 4.23 -11.35 13.67
C GLY A 68 5.49 -11.99 13.07
N ASP A 69 5.34 -13.13 12.42
CA ASP A 69 6.44 -13.96 11.89
C ASP A 69 6.49 -14.02 10.35
N THR A 70 5.47 -13.50 9.69
CA THR A 70 5.37 -13.48 8.23
C THR A 70 5.60 -12.08 7.70
N PHE A 71 6.63 -11.91 6.88
CA PHE A 71 6.95 -10.62 6.25
C PHE A 71 6.75 -10.70 4.73
N SER A 72 6.14 -9.68 4.12
CA SER A 72 5.93 -9.62 2.66
C SER A 72 6.29 -8.25 2.09
N PRO A 73 6.97 -8.18 0.94
CA PRO A 73 7.29 -6.92 0.29
C PRO A 73 6.01 -6.28 -0.26
N LEU A 74 5.85 -4.97 -0.11
CA LEU A 74 4.74 -4.26 -0.72
C LEU A 74 5.16 -3.70 -2.08
N SER A 75 4.57 -4.26 -3.14
CA SER A 75 4.77 -3.77 -4.50
C SER A 75 4.33 -2.32 -4.65
N ARG A 76 5.24 -1.46 -5.09
CA ARG A 76 4.96 -0.06 -5.45
C ARG A 76 3.85 0.07 -6.50
N GLU A 77 3.84 -0.85 -7.46
CA GLU A 77 2.94 -0.79 -8.61
C GLU A 77 1.60 -1.48 -8.34
N ARG A 78 1.61 -2.59 -7.61
CA ARG A 78 0.42 -3.45 -7.45
C ARG A 78 -0.34 -3.23 -6.15
N SER A 79 0.30 -2.74 -5.09
CA SER A 79 -0.39 -2.48 -3.83
C SER A 79 -0.98 -1.07 -3.80
N VAL A 80 -2.17 -0.92 -3.20
CA VAL A 80 -2.80 0.40 -3.00
C VAL A 80 -1.86 1.33 -2.23
N ASN A 81 -1.22 0.84 -1.17
CA ASN A 81 -0.28 1.60 -0.35
C ASN A 81 0.94 2.06 -1.16
N GLY A 82 1.51 1.16 -1.97
CA GLY A 82 2.62 1.48 -2.87
C GLY A 82 2.25 2.54 -3.92
N GLN A 83 1.04 2.45 -4.49
CA GLN A 83 0.54 3.44 -5.44
C GLN A 83 0.32 4.80 -4.78
N VAL A 84 -0.21 4.86 -3.55
CA VAL A 84 -0.35 6.11 -2.80
C VAL A 84 1.01 6.74 -2.53
N MET A 85 1.99 5.95 -2.07
CA MET A 85 3.36 6.42 -1.83
C MET A 85 4.00 6.98 -3.11
N ARG A 86 3.78 6.32 -4.25
CA ARG A 86 4.21 6.78 -5.57
C ARG A 86 3.51 8.07 -5.98
N ASP A 87 2.19 8.17 -5.80
CA ASP A 87 1.40 9.33 -6.19
C ASP A 87 1.80 10.58 -5.37
N VAL A 88 2.24 10.40 -4.12
CA VAL A 88 2.83 11.45 -3.28
C VAL A 88 4.24 11.85 -3.76
N GLY A 89 4.90 11.06 -4.60
CA GLY A 89 6.24 11.35 -5.12
C GLY A 89 7.37 10.93 -4.19
N LEU A 90 7.11 10.03 -3.24
CA LEU A 90 8.16 9.52 -2.35
C LEU A 90 9.16 8.67 -3.15
N ARG A 91 10.45 8.86 -2.86
CA ARG A 91 11.53 8.11 -3.49
C ARG A 91 11.58 6.72 -2.88
N HIS A 92 11.36 5.67 -3.67
CA HIS A 92 11.49 4.30 -3.19
C HIS A 92 12.94 3.84 -3.29
N SER A 93 13.43 3.14 -2.28
CA SER A 93 14.64 2.33 -2.44
C SER A 93 14.36 1.14 -3.35
N GLN A 94 15.43 0.52 -3.87
CA GLN A 94 15.25 -0.73 -4.57
C GLN A 94 14.80 -1.79 -3.57
N GLN A 95 13.66 -2.42 -3.86
CA GLN A 95 13.24 -3.60 -3.11
C GLN A 95 13.98 -4.82 -3.64
N PRO A 96 14.36 -5.79 -2.79
CA PRO A 96 14.89 -7.07 -3.25
C PRO A 96 13.90 -7.72 -4.22
N GLU A 97 14.37 -8.12 -5.40
CA GLU A 97 13.54 -8.80 -6.38
C GLU A 97 13.24 -10.22 -5.87
N ARG A 98 12.04 -10.44 -5.33
CA ARG A 98 11.62 -11.73 -4.76
C ARG A 98 10.16 -12.04 -5.08
N ASP A 99 9.86 -13.33 -5.03
CA ASP A 99 8.49 -13.82 -5.16
C ASP A 99 7.64 -13.28 -3.99
N PRO A 100 6.61 -12.45 -4.27
CA PRO A 100 5.74 -11.89 -3.23
C PRO A 100 4.92 -12.94 -2.49
N ASN A 101 4.85 -14.18 -3.00
CA ASN A 101 4.13 -15.29 -2.37
C ASN A 101 4.95 -16.02 -1.31
N ILE A 102 6.24 -15.70 -1.16
CA ILE A 102 7.10 -16.37 -0.18
C ILE A 102 7.16 -15.50 1.10
N PRO A 103 6.66 -16.01 2.24
CA PRO A 103 6.79 -15.32 3.51
C PRO A 103 8.28 -15.24 3.90
N LEU A 104 8.69 -14.04 4.29
CA LEU A 104 10.08 -13.72 4.63
C LEU A 104 10.26 -13.79 6.14
N SER A 105 11.47 -14.14 6.58
CA SER A 105 11.89 -14.10 7.99
C SER A 105 12.46 -12.72 8.35
N LEU A 106 12.67 -12.45 9.64
CA LEU A 106 13.13 -11.14 10.14
C LEU A 106 14.48 -10.69 9.54
N GLU A 107 15.34 -11.64 9.18
CA GLU A 107 16.64 -11.39 8.58
C GLU A 107 16.56 -10.57 7.29
N ILE A 108 15.42 -10.63 6.57
CA ILE A 108 15.21 -9.84 5.35
C ILE A 108 15.25 -8.34 5.60
N LEU A 109 14.95 -7.88 6.82
CA LEU A 109 14.94 -6.45 7.13
C LEU A 109 16.30 -5.80 6.85
N SER A 110 17.39 -6.57 7.00
CA SER A 110 18.75 -6.11 6.69
C SER A 110 19.00 -5.85 5.19
N GLU A 111 18.15 -6.39 4.31
CA GLU A 111 18.24 -6.20 2.86
C GLU A 111 17.48 -4.96 2.37
N TYR A 112 16.67 -4.32 3.22
CA TYR A 112 15.93 -3.11 2.86
C TYR A 112 16.78 -1.85 3.10
N ASP A 113 17.42 -1.36 2.04
CA ASP A 113 18.24 -0.15 2.06
C ASP A 113 17.40 1.12 1.89
N ALA A 114 16.54 1.42 2.87
CA ALA A 114 15.73 2.63 2.91
C ALA A 114 16.01 3.48 4.14
N ASP A 115 15.95 4.80 4.01
CA ASP A 115 15.99 5.70 5.17
C ASP A 115 14.77 5.52 6.10
N ILE A 116 13.63 5.16 5.52
CA ILE A 116 12.35 5.01 6.23
C ILE A 116 11.68 3.71 5.77
N LEU A 117 11.38 2.84 6.72
CA LEU A 117 10.64 1.60 6.49
C LEU A 117 9.20 1.75 7.02
N PHE A 118 8.22 1.67 6.12
CA PHE A 118 6.81 1.56 6.49
C PHE A 118 6.46 0.10 6.76
N VAL A 119 5.82 -0.14 7.90
CA VAL A 119 5.41 -1.48 8.33
C VAL A 119 3.88 -1.51 8.43
N LEU A 120 3.25 -2.35 7.61
CA LEU A 120 1.81 -2.56 7.63
C LEU A 120 1.47 -3.73 8.54
N THR A 121 0.59 -3.47 9.50
CA THR A 121 0.20 -4.42 10.56
C THR A 121 -1.23 -4.93 10.39
N GLU A 122 -1.89 -4.59 9.28
CA GLU A 122 -3.28 -4.94 8.99
C GLU A 122 -3.51 -6.45 8.84
N PHE A 123 -2.46 -7.22 8.56
CA PHE A 123 -2.50 -8.67 8.40
C PHE A 123 -2.14 -9.45 9.67
N LEU A 124 -1.87 -8.76 10.79
CA LEU A 124 -1.61 -9.42 12.07
C LEU A 124 -2.88 -10.08 12.60
N ASP A 125 -2.72 -11.25 13.21
CA ASP A 125 -3.82 -11.96 13.86
C ASP A 125 -4.45 -11.10 14.96
N THR A 126 -5.78 -11.09 15.04
CA THR A 126 -6.54 -10.36 16.06
C THR A 126 -6.06 -10.68 17.49
N LYS A 127 -5.69 -11.92 17.78
CA LYS A 127 -5.13 -12.33 19.07
C LYS A 127 -3.76 -11.71 19.30
N PHE A 128 -2.94 -11.63 18.26
CA PHE A 128 -1.62 -11.00 18.33
C PHE A 128 -1.75 -9.50 18.57
N GLN A 129 -2.67 -8.83 17.87
CA GLN A 129 -3.00 -7.42 18.07
C GLN A 129 -3.55 -7.16 19.49
N GLN A 130 -4.40 -8.05 20.03
CA GLN A 130 -4.93 -7.94 21.39
C GLN A 130 -3.86 -8.15 22.47
N ALA A 131 -2.92 -9.07 22.24
CA ALA A 131 -1.81 -9.35 23.14
C ALA A 131 -0.71 -8.26 23.09
N ASN A 132 -0.64 -7.51 21.98
CA ASN A 132 0.33 -6.44 21.76
C ASN A 132 -0.43 -5.15 21.36
N PRO A 133 -1.17 -4.53 22.30
CA PRO A 133 -2.02 -3.38 22.00
C PRO A 133 -1.23 -2.09 21.73
N GLU A 134 0.04 -2.03 22.15
CA GLU A 134 0.95 -0.94 21.82
C GLU A 134 1.51 -1.11 20.39
N PRO A 135 1.89 -0.01 19.71
CA PRO A 135 2.61 -0.10 18.45
C PRO A 135 3.80 -1.05 18.60
N LEU A 136 4.01 -1.94 17.63
CA LEU A 136 5.16 -2.84 17.60
C LEU A 136 6.45 -2.00 17.55
N PHE A 137 7.01 -1.69 18.72
CA PHE A 137 8.32 -1.09 18.88
C PHE A 137 9.39 -2.19 18.74
N PHE A 138 9.46 -2.80 17.56
CA PHE A 138 10.49 -3.79 17.23
C PHE A 138 11.24 -3.37 15.98
N LEU A 139 11.73 -2.13 15.94
CA LEU A 139 12.76 -1.62 15.00
C LEU A 139 13.54 -0.50 15.67
#